data_AF-A0A497Y4A9-F1
#
_entry.id   AF-A0A497Y4A9-F1
#
_cell.length_a   1.000
_cell.length_b   1.000
_cell.length_c   1.000
_cell.angle_alpha   90.00
_cell.angle_beta   90.00
_cell.angle_gamma   90.00
#
_symmetry.space_group_name_H-M   'P 1'
#
loop_
_entity.id
_entity.type
_entity.pdbx_description
1 polymer ?
#
loop_
_entity_poly.entity_id
_entity_poly.type
_entity_poly.pdbx_seq_one_letter_code
_entity_poly.pdbx_strand_id
1 'polypeptide(L)' 'MTHLTIENKKYVLIPEESYQELQKNAALKHHPEKTFSINEARAHSKKLIRKWATEK' A
#
# COMPACT_ATOMS: atom_id res chain seq x y z
N MET A 1 -15.45 8.61 -10.97
CA MET A 1 -16.34 8.20 -9.86
C MET A 1 -17.58 9.07 -9.90
N THR A 2 -18.74 8.46 -10.11
CA THR A 2 -20.02 9.17 -10.17
C THR A 2 -20.73 9.02 -8.84
N HIS A 3 -21.18 10.13 -8.25
CA HIS A 3 -21.89 10.14 -6.98
C HIS A 3 -23.39 10.17 -7.25
N LEU A 4 -24.12 9.24 -6.65
CA LEU A 4 -25.57 9.13 -6.78
C LEU A 4 -26.19 9.32 -5.40
N THR A 5 -27.33 9.99 -5.35
CA THR A 5 -28.10 10.12 -4.10
C THR A 5 -29.48 9.54 -4.35
N ILE A 6 -29.79 8.42 -3.71
CA ILE A 6 -31.09 7.73 -3.83
C ILE A 6 -31.66 7.65 -2.42
N GLU A 7 -32.92 8.09 -2.22
CA GLU A 7 -33.61 8.05 -0.92
C GLU A 7 -32.77 8.64 0.23
N ASN A 8 -32.13 9.78 -0.02
CA ASN A 8 -31.27 10.49 0.94
C ASN A 8 -30.00 9.71 1.39
N LYS A 9 -29.68 8.58 0.73
CA LYS A 9 -28.44 7.82 0.93
C LYS A 9 -27.47 8.10 -0.22
N LYS A 10 -26.19 8.20 0.13
CA LYS A 10 -25.10 8.46 -0.82
C LYS A 10 -24.52 7.15 -1.34
N TYR A 11 -24.48 7.02 -2.66
CA TYR A 11 -23.91 5.88 -3.38
C TYR A 11 -22.80 6.37 -4.31
N VAL A 12 -21.84 5.48 -4.57
CA VAL A 12 -20.74 5.74 -5.52
C VAL A 12 -20.81 4.66 -6.58
N LEU A 13 -20.96 5.06 -7.84
CA LEU A 13 -20.83 4.16 -8.97
C LEU A 13 -19.36 4.06 -9.35
N ILE A 14 -18.84 2.83 -9.33
CA ILE A 14 -17.47 2.50 -9.73
C ILE A 14 -17.47 1.35 -10.73
N PRO A 15 -16.51 1.35 -11.69
CA PRO A 15 -16.27 0.18 -12.53
C PRO A 15 -15.90 -1.05 -11.69
N GLU A 16 -16.19 -2.23 -12.22
CA GLU A 16 -15.94 -3.49 -11.51
C GLU A 16 -14.46 -3.70 -11.19
N GLU A 17 -13.56 -3.37 -12.11
CA GLU A 17 -12.11 -3.45 -11.90
C GLU A 17 -11.66 -2.65 -10.67
N SER A 18 -12.14 -1.40 -10.56
CA SER A 18 -11.85 -0.54 -9.40
C SER A 18 -12.46 -1.08 -8.11
N TYR A 19 -13.62 -1.73 -8.17
CA TYR A 19 -14.23 -2.37 -7.00
C TYR A 19 -13.40 -3.57 -6.51
N GLN A 20 -12.89 -4.39 -7.43
CA GLN A 20 -12.02 -5.52 -7.10
C GLN A 20 -10.70 -5.06 -6.48
N GLU A 21 -10.11 -3.97 -6.99
CA GLU A 21 -8.91 -3.36 -6.39
C GLU A 21 -9.19 -2.84 -4.97
N LEU A 22 -10.33 -2.17 -4.75
CA LEU A 22 -10.72 -1.70 -3.43
C LEU A 22 -10.94 -2.85 -2.45
N GLN A 23 -11.57 -3.94 -2.89
CA GLN A 23 -11.70 -5.15 -2.06
C GLN A 23 -10.35 -5.76 -1.71
N LYS A 24 -9.43 -5.88 -2.68
CA LYS A 24 -8.07 -6.39 -2.44
C LYS A 24 -7.32 -5.52 -1.43
N ASN A 25 -7.40 -4.20 -1.60
CA ASN A 25 -6.77 -3.24 -0.69
C ASN A 25 -7.37 -3.28 0.72
N ALA A 26 -8.69 -3.45 0.85
CA ALA A 26 -9.36 -3.59 2.14
C ALA A 26 -9.04 -4.93 2.83
N ALA A 27 -8.85 -6.01 2.05
CA ALA A 27 -8.46 -7.31 2.58
C ALA A 27 -7.01 -7.33 3.10
N LEU A 28 -6.12 -6.52 2.52
CA LEU A 28 -4.79 -6.27 3.03
C LEU A 28 -4.88 -5.48 4.33
N LYS A 29 -4.95 -6.18 5.47
CA LYS A 29 -5.03 -5.60 6.83
C LYS A 29 -3.90 -4.60 7.14
N HIS A 30 -2.78 -4.69 6.43
CA HIS A 30 -1.65 -3.79 6.53
C HIS A 30 -1.38 -3.15 5.17
N HIS A 31 -0.98 -1.89 5.20
CA HIS A 31 -0.51 -1.20 4.01
C HIS A 31 0.69 -1.98 3.46
N PRO A 32 0.78 -2.17 2.13
CA PRO A 32 1.91 -2.87 1.56
C PRO A 32 3.18 -2.19 2.04
N GLU A 33 4.02 -2.94 2.76
CA GLU A 33 5.31 -2.44 3.20
C GLU A 33 6.10 -2.01 1.97
N LYS A 34 6.94 -0.98 2.13
CA LYS A 34 7.75 -0.48 1.03
C LYS A 34 8.67 -1.60 0.54
N THR A 35 8.30 -2.22 -0.59
CA THR A 35 9.12 -3.24 -1.22
C THR A 35 10.32 -2.57 -1.86
N PHE A 36 11.52 -2.85 -1.35
CA PHE A 36 12.74 -2.37 -1.97
C PHE A 36 13.05 -3.16 -3.24
N SER A 37 13.56 -2.49 -4.26
CA SER A 37 14.27 -3.19 -5.33
C SER A 37 15.51 -3.89 -4.76
N ILE A 38 16.03 -4.91 -5.46
CA ILE A 38 17.20 -5.69 -5.00
C ILE A 38 18.39 -4.78 -4.67
N ASN A 39 18.62 -3.74 -5.48
CA ASN A 39 19.72 -2.81 -5.30
C ASN A 39 19.51 -1.92 -4.06
N GLU A 40 18.29 -1.42 -3.86
CA GLU A 40 17.95 -0.62 -2.67
C GLU A 40 18.03 -1.46 -1.39
N ALA A 41 17.56 -2.71 -1.44
CA ALA A 41 17.65 -3.64 -0.31
C ALA A 41 19.11 -3.88 0.09
N ARG A 42 20.00 -4.13 -0.89
CA ARG A 42 21.45 -4.31 -0.63
C ARG A 42 22.07 -3.06 -0.02
N ALA A 43 21.76 -1.88 -0.55
CA ALA A 43 22.27 -0.62 -0.03
C ALA A 43 21.78 -0.36 1.41
N HIS A 44 20.49 -0.59 1.67
CA HIS A 44 19.88 -0.45 2.99
C HIS A 44 20.52 -1.40 4.01
N SER A 45 20.65 -2.69 3.69
CA SER A 45 21.29 -3.68 4.56
C SER A 45 22.75 -3.32 4.86
N LYS A 46 23.53 -2.88 3.86
CA LYS A 46 24.92 -2.46 4.08
C LYS A 46 25.03 -1.24 5.00
N LYS A 47 24.08 -0.30 4.92
CA LYS A 47 24.00 0.85 5.81
C LYS A 47 23.73 0.42 7.25
N LEU A 48 22.78 -0.48 7.46
CA LEU A 48 22.46 -1.02 8.78
C LEU A 48 23.64 -1.79 9.40
N ILE A 49 24.31 -2.62 8.62
CA ILE A 49 25.50 -3.36 9.09
C ILE A 49 26.60 -2.40 9.54
N ARG A 50 26.86 -1.33 8.77
CA ARG A 50 27.85 -0.30 9.15
C ARG A 50 27.47 0.42 10.44
N LYS A 51 26.18 0.75 10.61
CA LYS A 51 25.69 1.37 11.85
C LYS A 51 25.91 0.44 13.05
N TRP A 52 25.56 -0.83 12.92
CA TRP A 52 25.77 -1.81 13.98
C TRP A 52 27.26 -2.02 14.30
N ALA A 53 28.11 -2.04 13.27
CA ALA A 53 29.55 -2.19 13.45
C ALA A 53 30.23 -0.95 14.07
N THR A 54 29.58 0.22 14.05
CA THR A 54 30.09 1.45 14.69
C THR A 54 29.56 1.66 16.11
N GLU A 55 28.49 0.95 16.49
CA GLU A 55 27.96 0.91 17.87
C GLU A 55 28.74 -0.06 18.78
N LYS A 56 29.68 -0.85 18.24
CA LYS A 56 30.47 -1.86 18.94
C LYS A 56 31.94 -1.47 19.00
#